data_AF-A0A2V9KR52-F1
#
_entry.id   AF-A0A2V9KR52-F1
#
_cell.length_a   1.000
_cell.length_b   1.000
_cell.length_c   1.000
_cell.angle_alpha   90.00
_cell.angle_beta   90.00
_cell.angle_gamma   90.00
#
_symmetry.space_group_name_H-M   'P 1'
#
loop_
_entity.id
_entity.type
_entity.pdbx_description
1 polymer ?
#
loop_
_entity_poly.entity_id
_entity_poly.type
_entity_poly.pdbx_seq_one_letter_code
_entity_poly.pdbx_strand_id
1 'polypeptide(L)'
;MQVTAGRSSFKPAGIASEASRSSPGVPKTNLTKRTLPSETLAAMLRRTAFAVSNDEGRFTLNAVPFVVNGNLIGMVASDGFRLGLVEKEVEGLNLAEELRILIVGCPSR
;
A
#
# COMPACT_ATOMS: atom_id res chain seq x y z
N MET A 1 -17.41 11.57 23.79
CA MET A 1 -17.91 11.91 22.43
C MET A 1 -19.43 11.75 22.41
N GLN A 2 -20.17 12.73 21.89
CA GLN A 2 -21.64 12.69 21.76
C GLN A 2 -22.00 12.98 20.30
N VAL A 3 -22.80 12.12 19.69
CA VAL A 3 -23.25 12.26 18.31
C VAL A 3 -24.72 12.66 18.34
N THR A 4 -25.06 13.77 17.69
CA THR A 4 -26.43 14.29 17.64
C THR A 4 -26.87 14.41 16.18
N ALA A 5 -28.07 13.89 15.88
CA ALA A 5 -28.71 13.98 14.57
C ALA A 5 -30.18 14.39 14.75
N GLY A 6 -30.48 15.67 14.48
CA GLY A 6 -31.80 16.25 14.74
C GLY A 6 -32.16 16.15 16.23
N ARG A 7 -33.26 15.44 16.53
CA ARG A 7 -33.73 15.21 17.92
C ARG A 7 -33.06 14.01 18.61
N SER A 8 -32.26 13.23 17.89
CA SER A 8 -31.63 12.02 18.43
C SER A 8 -30.22 12.34 18.91
N SER A 9 -29.89 11.92 20.14
CA SER A 9 -28.57 12.10 20.73
C SER A 9 -28.06 10.77 21.31
N PHE A 10 -26.87 10.35 20.90
CA PHE A 10 -26.20 9.14 21.36
C PHE A 10 -24.85 9.46 21.99
N LYS A 11 -24.54 8.78 23.10
CA LYS A 11 -23.23 8.83 23.78
C LYS A 11 -22.57 7.45 23.72
N PRO A 12 -21.90 7.11 22.60
CA PRO A 12 -21.18 5.85 22.51
C PRO A 12 -20.04 5.81 23.53
N ALA A 13 -19.88 4.66 24.19
CA ALA A 13 -18.73 4.41 25.06
C ALA A 13 -17.47 4.32 24.18
N GLY A 14 -16.50 5.21 24.42
CA GLY A 14 -15.19 5.16 23.79
C GLY A 14 -14.18 4.48 24.70
N ILE A 15 -13.13 3.91 24.12
CA ILE A 15 -11.91 3.56 24.84
C ILE A 15 -11.01 4.80 24.97
N ALA A 16 -10.20 4.85 26.02
CA ALA A 16 -9.20 5.90 26.18
C ALA A 16 -8.22 5.88 25.00
N SER A 17 -7.76 7.06 24.57
CA SER A 17 -6.84 7.19 23.43
C SER A 17 -5.54 6.38 23.64
N GLU A 18 -5.12 6.20 24.90
CA GLU A 18 -3.94 5.41 25.29
C GLU A 18 -4.12 3.90 25.05
N ALA A 19 -5.36 3.39 25.03
CA ALA A 19 -5.65 1.98 24.73
C ALA A 19 -5.69 1.71 23.22
N SER A 20 -5.65 2.76 22.39
CA SER A 20 -5.56 2.63 20.94
C SER A 20 -4.17 2.17 20.56
N ARG A 21 -4.07 1.11 19.74
CA ARG A 21 -2.78 0.70 19.18
C ARG A 21 -2.25 1.81 18.29
N SER A 22 -1.16 2.45 18.69
CA SER A 22 -0.42 3.34 17.81
C SER A 22 0.00 2.55 16.57
N SER A 23 -0.20 3.12 15.37
CA SER A 23 0.42 2.58 14.17
C SER A 23 1.92 2.38 14.44
N PRO A 24 2.52 1.26 13.99
CA PRO A 24 3.96 1.11 14.06
C PRO A 24 4.59 2.36 13.44
N GLY A 25 5.43 3.06 14.21
CA GLY A 25 6.16 4.21 13.71
C GLY A 25 7.05 3.75 12.57
N VAL A 26 7.08 4.51 11.46
CA VAL A 26 8.11 4.30 10.46
C VAL A 26 9.45 4.54 11.17
N PRO A 27 10.40 3.60 11.11
CA PRO A 27 11.69 3.80 11.76
C PRO A 27 12.28 5.11 11.26
N LYS A 28 12.83 5.91 12.18
CA LYS A 28 13.57 7.15 11.86
C LYS A 28 14.93 6.81 11.26
N THR A 29 14.95 5.96 10.25
CA THR A 29 16.12 5.73 9.42
C THR A 29 16.27 6.91 8.47
N ASN A 30 17.49 7.21 8.02
CA ASN A 30 17.77 8.20 6.98
C ASN A 30 17.22 7.69 5.64
N LEU A 31 15.91 7.61 5.52
CA LEU A 31 15.22 7.19 4.31
C LEU A 31 15.25 8.37 3.33
N THR A 32 15.86 8.15 2.18
CA THR A 32 15.80 9.08 1.05
C THR A 32 14.35 9.18 0.61
N LYS A 33 13.70 10.30 0.93
CA LYS A 33 12.33 10.57 0.50
C LYS A 33 12.32 10.81 -1.00
N ARG A 34 11.42 10.12 -1.70
CA ARG A 34 11.16 10.34 -3.13
C ARG A 34 9.68 10.61 -3.33
N THR A 35 9.38 11.42 -4.33
CA THR A 35 8.01 11.80 -4.68
C THR A 35 7.58 11.01 -5.90
N LEU A 36 6.39 10.43 -5.83
CA LEU A 36 5.76 9.72 -6.94
C LEU A 36 4.36 10.31 -7.13
N PRO A 37 3.91 10.58 -8.38
CA PRO A 37 2.55 11.02 -8.62
C PRO A 37 1.54 9.97 -8.13
N SER A 38 0.60 10.39 -7.29
CA SER A 38 -0.42 9.50 -6.71
C SER A 38 -1.25 8.80 -7.78
N GLU A 39 -1.59 9.50 -8.86
CA GLU A 39 -2.33 8.96 -10.01
C GLU A 39 -1.58 7.82 -10.70
N THR A 40 -0.26 7.95 -10.84
CA THR A 40 0.59 6.90 -11.41
C THR A 40 0.56 5.65 -10.54
N LEU A 41 0.77 5.81 -9.23
CA LEU A 41 0.72 4.69 -8.29
C LEU A 41 -0.65 4.01 -8.27
N ALA A 42 -1.73 4.80 -8.22
CA ALA A 42 -3.09 4.29 -8.23
C ALA A 42 -3.42 3.54 -9.54
N ALA A 43 -2.96 4.05 -10.68
CA ALA A 43 -3.14 3.38 -11.97
C ALA A 43 -2.40 2.04 -12.04
N MET A 44 -1.18 1.96 -11.50
CA MET A 44 -0.43 0.71 -11.42
C MET A 44 -1.12 -0.32 -10.54
N LEU A 45 -1.54 0.09 -9.34
CA LEU A 45 -2.30 -0.77 -8.41
C LEU A 45 -3.57 -1.30 -9.06
N ARG A 46 -4.36 -0.46 -9.73
CA ARG A 46 -5.59 -0.90 -10.43
C ARG A 46 -5.31 -1.92 -11.53
N ARG A 47 -4.17 -1.80 -12.22
CA ARG A 47 -3.77 -2.70 -13.30
C ARG A 47 -3.24 -4.04 -12.81
N THR A 48 -2.75 -4.14 -11.57
CA THR A 48 -2.16 -5.38 -11.04
C THR A 48 -3.03 -6.05 -9.97
N ALA A 49 -3.92 -5.31 -9.31
CA ALA A 49 -4.75 -5.82 -8.21
C ALA A 49 -5.57 -7.06 -8.55
N PHE A 50 -5.99 -7.22 -9.81
CA PHE A 50 -6.77 -8.39 -10.22
C PHE A 50 -5.99 -9.71 -10.11
N ALA A 51 -4.66 -9.67 -10.18
CA ALA A 51 -3.79 -10.85 -10.16
C ALA A 51 -3.17 -11.10 -8.78
N VAL A 52 -3.62 -10.42 -7.72
CA VAL A 52 -3.11 -10.63 -6.36
C VAL A 52 -3.76 -11.87 -5.76
N SER A 53 -2.96 -12.74 -5.15
CA SER A 53 -3.45 -13.90 -4.40
C SER A 53 -4.22 -13.45 -3.16
N ASN A 54 -5.36 -14.09 -2.89
CA ASN A 54 -6.07 -14.00 -1.60
C ASN A 54 -5.88 -15.26 -0.74
N ASP A 55 -5.04 -16.20 -1.18
CA ASP A 55 -4.75 -17.42 -0.43
C ASP A 55 -3.89 -17.08 0.80
N GLU A 56 -4.52 -17.10 1.97
CA GLU A 56 -3.91 -16.80 3.28
C GLU A 56 -2.73 -17.72 3.62
N GLY A 57 -2.61 -18.88 2.94
CA GLY A 57 -1.48 -19.80 3.10
C GLY A 57 -0.20 -19.39 2.37
N ARG A 58 -0.24 -18.38 1.49
CA ARG A 58 0.89 -17.99 0.60
C ARG A 58 1.30 -16.52 0.76
N PHE A 59 1.96 -16.19 1.86
CA PHE A 59 2.38 -14.82 2.19
C PHE A 59 3.23 -14.12 1.12
N THR A 60 4.00 -14.85 0.32
CA THR A 60 4.81 -14.28 -0.76
C THR A 60 3.99 -13.83 -1.97
N LEU A 61 2.80 -14.40 -2.19
CA LEU A 61 1.89 -14.04 -3.29
C LEU A 61 0.84 -13.00 -2.87
N ASN A 62 0.71 -12.75 -1.57
CA ASN A 62 -0.19 -11.75 -1.01
C ASN A 62 0.43 -10.34 -0.98
N ALA A 63 1.66 -10.21 -1.47
CA ALA A 63 2.33 -8.94 -1.67
C ALA A 63 2.44 -8.63 -3.16
N VAL A 64 2.38 -7.34 -3.47
CA VAL A 64 2.62 -6.81 -4.81
C VAL A 64 4.05 -6.28 -4.86
N PRO A 65 4.99 -6.98 -5.51
CA PRO A 65 6.30 -6.44 -5.82
C PRO A 65 6.19 -5.10 -6.55
N PHE A 66 6.86 -4.09 -5.99
CA PHE A 66 7.09 -2.78 -6.58
C PHE A 66 8.60 -2.57 -6.69
N VAL A 67 9.07 -2.40 -7.92
CA VAL A 67 10.49 -2.26 -8.24
C VAL A 67 10.72 -0.87 -8.80
N VAL A 68 11.77 -0.21 -8.34
CA VAL A 68 12.24 1.06 -8.90
C VAL A 68 13.69 0.92 -9.33
N ASN A 69 13.96 1.15 -10.61
CA ASN A 69 15.28 1.11 -11.19
C ASN A 69 15.52 2.39 -12.01
N GLY A 70 16.34 3.31 -11.49
CA GLY A 70 16.53 4.62 -12.09
C GLY A 70 15.22 5.42 -12.15
N ASN A 71 14.69 5.60 -13.37
CA ASN A 71 13.40 6.26 -13.64
C ASN A 71 12.29 5.26 -14.01
N LEU A 72 12.59 3.97 -14.14
CA LEU A 72 11.62 2.95 -14.46
C LEU A 72 11.01 2.39 -13.18
N ILE A 73 9.69 2.40 -13.09
CA ILE A 73 8.94 1.73 -12.02
C ILE A 73 8.19 0.53 -12.60
N GLY A 74 8.27 -0.59 -11.90
CA GLY A 74 7.59 -1.84 -12.25
C GLY A 74 6.72 -2.31 -11.09
N MET A 75 5.56 -2.86 -11.39
CA MET A 75 4.71 -3.52 -10.41
C MET A 75 4.21 -4.86 -10.96
N VAL A 76 4.31 -5.90 -10.13
CA VAL A 76 3.94 -7.26 -10.50
C VAL A 76 2.98 -7.83 -9.47
N ALA A 77 1.96 -8.55 -9.92
CA ALA A 77 1.10 -9.37 -9.08
C ALA A 77 0.86 -10.73 -9.75
N SER A 78 0.76 -11.79 -8.95
CA SER A 78 0.42 -13.14 -9.42
C SER A 78 -0.31 -13.93 -8.35
N ASP A 79 -1.32 -14.69 -8.76
CA ASP A 79 -2.09 -15.61 -7.93
C ASP A 79 -1.79 -17.09 -8.24
N GLY A 80 -0.77 -17.33 -9.07
CA GLY A 80 -0.38 -18.65 -9.55
C GLY A 80 -1.07 -19.09 -10.85
N PHE A 81 -2.19 -18.46 -11.23
CA PHE A 81 -2.90 -18.76 -12.48
C PHE A 81 -2.78 -17.65 -13.51
N ARG A 82 -2.63 -16.40 -13.05
CA ARG A 82 -2.50 -15.21 -13.89
C ARG A 82 -1.45 -14.27 -13.31
N LEU A 83 -0.86 -13.47 -14.19
CA LEU A 83 0.16 -12.49 -13.86
C LEU A 83 -0.23 -11.12 -14.43
N GLY A 84 -0.20 -10.10 -13.58
CA GLY A 84 -0.34 -8.70 -13.97
C GLY A 84 1.01 -8.01 -13.83
N LEU A 85 1.53 -7.45 -14.92
CA LEU A 85 2.76 -6.65 -14.96
C LEU A 85 2.41 -5.26 -15.51
N VAL A 86 2.92 -4.23 -14.84
CA VAL A 86 2.90 -2.86 -15.36
C VAL A 86 4.25 -2.22 -15.14
N GLU A 87 4.77 -1.61 -16.20
CA GLU A 87 5.99 -0.81 -16.16
C GLU A 87 5.67 0.59 -16.64
N LYS A 88 6.31 1.59 -16.04
CA LYS A 88 6.15 2.99 -16.42
C LYS A 88 7.42 3.77 -16.13
N GLU A 89 7.79 4.66 -17.03
CA GLU A 89 8.84 5.63 -16.77
C GLU A 89 8.28 6.84 -16.02
N VAL A 90 8.98 7.28 -14.98
CA VAL A 90 8.62 8.44 -14.16
C VAL A 90 9.86 9.31 -13.96
N GLU A 91 9.75 10.54 -14.42
CA GLU A 91 10.79 11.54 -14.27
C GLU A 91 11.02 11.91 -12.79
N GLY A 92 12.28 12.11 -12.40
CA GLY A 92 12.66 12.62 -11.07
C GLY A 92 12.91 11.56 -9.99
N LEU A 93 12.76 10.26 -10.29
CA LEU A 93 13.08 9.19 -9.34
C LEU A 93 14.59 8.92 -9.24
N ASN A 94 15.31 8.93 -10.37
CA ASN A 94 16.76 8.73 -10.52
C ASN A 94 17.42 8.06 -9.31
N LEU A 95 17.13 6.77 -9.14
CA LEU A 95 17.76 5.92 -8.14
C LEU A 95 19.03 5.28 -8.70
N ALA A 96 20.12 5.39 -7.94
CA ALA A 96 21.40 4.74 -8.25
C ALA A 96 21.37 3.23 -7.98
N GLU A 97 20.55 2.79 -7.04
CA GLU A 97 20.39 1.39 -6.67
C GLU A 97 18.95 0.94 -6.91
N GLU A 98 18.78 -0.31 -7.36
CA GLU A 98 17.47 -0.90 -7.56
C GLU A 98 16.76 -1.10 -6.21
N LEU A 99 15.60 -0.50 -6.05
CA LEU A 99 14.79 -0.63 -4.85
C LEU A 99 13.66 -1.63 -5.11
N ARG A 100 13.63 -2.73 -4.35
CA ARG A 100 12.54 -3.71 -4.36
C ARG A 100 11.74 -3.62 -3.08
N ILE A 101 10.46 -3.29 -3.21
CA ILE A 101 9.52 -3.18 -2.09
C ILE A 101 8.40 -4.19 -2.31
N LEU A 102 8.03 -4.89 -1.26
CA LEU A 102 6.82 -5.70 -1.24
C LEU A 102 5.70 -4.86 -0.63
N ILE A 103 4.72 -4.47 -1.45
CA ILE A 103 3.51 -3.83 -0.96
C ILE A 103 2.59 -4.95 -0.50
N VAL A 104 2.58 -5.22 0.80
CA VAL A 104 1.72 -6.26 1.36
C VAL A 104 0.27 -5.82 1.20
N GLY A 105 -0.56 -6.72 0.65
CA GLY A 105 -1.99 -6.50 0.51
C GLY A 105 -2.59 -6.10 1.85
N CYS A 106 -3.33 -5.00 1.84
CA CYS A 106 -4.26 -4.68 2.91
C CYS A 106 -5.26 -5.86 3.01
N PRO A 107 -5.52 -6.43 4.19
CA PRO A 107 -6.53 -7.48 4.35
C PRO A 107 -7.83 -6.99 3.72
N SER A 108 -8.23 -7.63 2.63
CA SER A 108 -9.32 -7.17 1.78
C SER A 108 -10.66 -7.63 2.36
N ARG A 109 -11.44 -6.62 2.76
CA ARG A 109 -12.86 -6.59 3.16
C ARG A 109 -13.20 -6.85 4.62
#